data_AF-A0A2V1GXI8-F1
#
_entry.id   AF-A0A2V1GXI8-F1
#
_cell.length_a   1.000
_cell.length_b   1.000
_cell.length_c   1.000
_cell.angle_alpha   90.00
_cell.angle_beta   90.00
_cell.angle_gamma   90.00
#
_symmetry.space_group_name_H-M   'P 1'
#
loop_
_entity.id
_entity.type
_entity.pdbx_description
1 polymer ?
#
loop_
_entity_poly.entity_id
_entity_poly.type
_entity_poly.pdbx_seq_one_letter_code
_entity_poly.pdbx_strand_id
1 'polypeptide(L)'
;MASELLRIKKRKETREELVSLYEKSDQVLLIHYSCESFYDIKDGRTPRVTSIAVRNLKTAQAESFSVHKIAERNGISISDIPERYDELEKEMLEDFFEFVKYRQTFHFVHWNMRDGAYGFSAIEHRFQALGGEPHKIQDDKKTDLARALVSLFGRQYVGHSKAGRFLAIVELNKMTDKDALDGKEEADAFEAGEYVQLHRSTLRKIDCMSNIFERTIDGSLNTNATWQDQYGIHPKAIIEYIKDHWLWSVVVIVAIISGLVGKIAGLF
;
A
#
# COMPACT_ATOMS: atom_id res chain seq x y z
N MET A 1 -0.26 -30.33 3.00
CA MET A 1 -1.46 -30.64 3.81
C MET A 1 -1.84 -29.53 4.79
N ALA A 2 -1.32 -29.44 6.03
CA ALA A 2 -1.72 -28.37 6.98
C ALA A 2 -1.37 -26.95 6.50
N SER A 3 -0.20 -26.80 5.87
CA SER A 3 0.30 -25.54 5.28
C SER A 3 -0.61 -24.97 4.17
N GLU A 4 -1.23 -25.84 3.36
CA GLU A 4 -2.07 -25.41 2.23
C GLU A 4 -3.44 -24.94 2.70
N LEU A 5 -4.04 -25.63 3.68
CA LEU A 5 -5.29 -25.20 4.31
C LEU A 5 -5.10 -23.85 5.04
N LEU A 6 -3.96 -23.65 5.70
CA LEU A 6 -3.59 -22.36 6.30
C LEU A 6 -3.47 -21.25 5.24
N ARG A 7 -2.90 -21.55 4.07
CA ARG A 7 -2.80 -20.59 2.95
C ARG A 7 -4.18 -20.15 2.44
N ILE A 8 -5.09 -21.10 2.24
CA ILE A 8 -6.47 -20.83 1.79
C ILE A 8 -7.20 -19.97 2.82
N LYS A 9 -7.15 -20.35 4.10
CA LYS A 9 -7.76 -19.59 5.19
C LYS A 9 -7.23 -18.16 5.24
N LYS A 10 -5.90 -17.99 5.21
CA LYS A 10 -5.25 -16.68 5.24
C LYS A 10 -5.65 -15.81 4.06
N ARG A 11 -5.75 -16.39 2.86
CA ARG A 11 -6.20 -15.67 1.66
C ARG A 11 -7.63 -15.16 1.80
N LYS A 12 -8.53 -16.00 2.33
CA LYS A 12 -9.91 -15.60 2.62
C LYS A 12 -9.96 -14.46 3.63
N GLU A 13 -9.24 -14.58 4.75
CA GLU A 13 -9.15 -13.54 5.78
C GLU A 13 -8.60 -12.22 5.22
N THR A 14 -7.53 -12.26 4.43
CA THR A 14 -6.97 -11.07 3.77
C THR A 14 -7.96 -10.43 2.80
N ARG A 15 -8.71 -11.23 2.03
CA ARG A 15 -9.75 -10.70 1.13
C ARG A 15 -10.86 -10.01 1.91
N GLU A 16 -11.35 -10.63 3.00
CA GLU A 16 -12.36 -10.05 3.88
C GLU A 16 -11.87 -8.74 4.53
N GLU A 17 -10.61 -8.69 4.97
CA GLU A 17 -9.98 -7.47 5.50
C GLU A 17 -9.99 -6.34 4.47
N LEU A 18 -9.49 -6.58 3.26
CA LEU A 18 -9.44 -5.55 2.21
C LEU A 18 -10.84 -5.07 1.81
N VAL A 19 -11.82 -5.98 1.72
CA VAL A 19 -13.22 -5.61 1.46
C VAL A 19 -13.77 -4.74 2.59
N SER A 20 -13.54 -5.10 3.85
CA SER A 20 -13.96 -4.27 4.99
C SER A 20 -13.31 -2.88 4.99
N LEU A 21 -12.07 -2.74 4.51
CA LEU A 21 -11.42 -1.44 4.34
C LEU A 21 -12.07 -0.64 3.21
N TYR A 22 -12.37 -1.29 2.09
CA TYR A 22 -13.04 -0.65 0.96
C TYR A 22 -14.46 -0.15 1.32
N GLU A 23 -15.22 -0.93 2.08
CA GLU A 23 -16.56 -0.54 2.58
C GLU A 23 -16.52 0.68 3.50
N LYS A 24 -15.41 0.89 4.21
CA LYS A 24 -15.15 2.04 5.10
C LYS A 24 -14.15 3.03 4.48
N SER A 25 -14.11 3.11 3.15
CA SER A 25 -13.09 3.86 2.41
C SER A 25 -13.03 5.36 2.73
N ASP A 26 -14.08 5.94 3.31
CA ASP A 26 -14.10 7.31 3.83
C ASP A 26 -13.19 7.48 5.06
N GLN A 27 -12.93 6.41 5.81
CA GLN A 27 -12.05 6.36 6.98
C GLN A 27 -10.73 5.62 6.71
N VAL A 28 -10.39 5.39 5.44
CA VAL A 28 -9.13 4.74 5.03
C VAL A 28 -8.22 5.75 4.34
N LEU A 29 -6.97 5.78 4.78
CA LEU A 29 -5.91 6.64 4.28
C LEU A 29 -4.79 5.78 3.68
N LEU A 30 -4.42 6.08 2.46
CA LEU A 30 -3.22 5.57 1.80
C LEU A 30 -2.04 6.45 2.20
N ILE A 31 -0.93 5.88 2.67
CA ILE A 31 0.25 6.65 3.10
C ILE A 31 1.55 6.12 2.48
N HIS A 32 2.39 7.05 2.04
CA HIS A 32 3.75 6.78 1.59
C HIS A 32 4.65 7.97 1.92
N TYR A 33 5.96 7.72 2.01
CA TYR A 33 6.94 8.77 2.24
C TYR A 33 8.23 8.50 1.48
N SER A 34 8.89 9.58 1.08
CA SER A 34 10.25 9.60 0.57
C SER A 34 11.22 10.07 1.66
N CYS A 35 12.43 9.53 1.61
CA CYS A 35 13.52 9.90 2.50
C CYS A 35 14.85 9.86 1.75
N GLU A 36 15.89 10.39 2.38
CA GLU A 36 17.28 10.10 2.02
C GLU A 36 17.52 8.58 1.93
N SER A 37 18.49 8.19 1.10
CA SER A 37 18.90 6.78 1.00
C SER A 37 19.21 6.21 2.37
N PHE A 38 18.49 5.17 2.77
CA PHE A 38 18.76 4.45 4.02
C PHE A 38 19.86 3.38 3.88
N TYR A 39 20.33 3.11 2.66
CA TYR A 39 21.45 2.19 2.40
C TYR A 39 22.81 2.86 2.55
N ASP A 40 22.88 4.17 2.30
CA ASP A 40 24.15 4.91 2.25
C ASP A 40 24.52 5.59 3.58
N ILE A 41 23.67 5.46 4.59
CA ILE A 41 23.90 6.01 5.92
C ILE A 41 24.90 5.15 6.70
N LYS A 42 26.13 5.66 6.81
CA LYS A 42 27.25 4.98 7.51
C LYS A 42 27.37 5.35 8.99
N ASP A 43 26.76 6.46 9.41
CA ASP A 43 26.83 6.98 10.78
C ASP A 43 25.73 6.42 11.70
N GLY A 44 24.81 5.62 11.15
CA GLY A 44 23.72 4.97 11.89
C GLY A 44 22.54 5.88 12.23
N ARG A 45 22.49 7.12 11.72
CA ARG A 45 21.34 8.00 11.96
C ARG A 45 20.10 7.52 11.20
N THR A 46 18.92 7.93 11.67
CA THR A 46 17.70 7.71 10.91
C THR A 46 17.71 8.59 9.66
N PRO A 47 17.35 8.06 8.48
CA PRO A 47 17.27 8.84 7.24
C PRO A 47 16.38 10.06 7.38
N ARG A 48 16.78 11.15 6.72
CA ARG A 48 15.99 12.38 6.62
C ARG A 48 14.73 12.13 5.79
N VAL A 49 13.57 12.46 6.34
CA VAL A 49 12.29 12.43 5.63
C VAL A 49 12.21 13.69 4.75
N THR A 50 11.85 13.51 3.49
CA THR A 50 11.77 14.62 2.51
C THR A 50 10.34 15.00 2.19
N SER A 51 9.46 13.99 2.10
CA SER A 51 8.04 14.17 1.89
C SER A 51 7.25 13.01 2.46
N ILE A 52 6.09 13.30 3.03
CA ILE A 52 5.04 12.34 3.37
C ILE A 52 3.79 12.75 2.59
N ALA A 53 3.09 11.79 1.99
CA ALA A 53 1.77 12.04 1.45
C ALA A 53 0.75 11.09 2.07
N VAL A 54 -0.49 11.54 2.13
CA VAL A 54 -1.62 10.79 2.62
C VAL A 54 -2.80 11.06 1.68
N ARG A 55 -3.49 10.02 1.21
CA ARG A 55 -4.67 10.15 0.34
C ARG A 55 -5.85 9.37 0.88
N ASN A 56 -7.01 10.01 0.97
CA ASN A 56 -8.23 9.31 1.33
C ASN A 56 -8.65 8.35 0.21
N LEU A 57 -8.97 7.11 0.56
CA LEU A 57 -9.29 6.06 -0.41
C LEU A 57 -10.57 6.37 -1.19
N LYS A 58 -11.59 6.97 -0.56
CA LYS A 58 -12.86 7.30 -1.20
C LYS A 58 -12.84 8.60 -1.99
N THR A 59 -12.37 9.68 -1.36
CA THR A 59 -12.51 11.04 -1.92
C THR A 59 -11.37 11.43 -2.85
N ALA A 60 -10.31 10.61 -2.92
CA ALA A 60 -9.06 10.89 -3.63
C ALA A 60 -8.36 12.20 -3.19
N GLN A 61 -8.82 12.84 -2.12
CA GLN A 61 -8.17 14.03 -1.57
C GLN A 61 -6.82 13.62 -0.98
N ALA A 62 -5.76 14.28 -1.47
CA ALA A 62 -4.40 14.07 -1.03
C ALA A 62 -3.93 15.26 -0.20
N GLU A 63 -3.37 14.96 0.96
CA GLU A 63 -2.64 15.90 1.80
C GLU A 63 -1.17 15.48 1.79
N SER A 64 -0.27 16.45 1.82
CA SER A 64 1.14 16.19 1.61
C SER A 64 1.99 17.16 2.42
N PHE A 65 2.96 16.61 3.12
CA PHE A 65 3.91 17.29 3.98
C PHE A 65 5.28 17.15 3.32
N SER A 66 5.98 18.25 3.06
CA SER A 66 7.27 18.18 2.37
C SER A 66 8.15 19.37 2.73
N VAL A 67 9.45 19.13 2.88
CA VAL A 67 10.41 20.15 3.30
C VAL A 67 10.39 21.39 2.39
N HIS A 68 10.23 21.24 1.08
CA HIS A 68 10.18 22.39 0.16
C HIS A 68 8.92 23.25 0.34
N LYS A 69 7.78 22.67 0.75
CA LYS A 69 6.55 23.44 1.05
C LYS A 69 6.69 24.23 2.35
N ILE A 70 7.38 23.66 3.34
CA ILE A 70 7.71 24.37 4.57
C ILE A 70 8.70 25.51 4.27
N ALA A 71 9.72 25.24 3.45
CA ALA A 71 10.66 26.26 2.99
C ALA A 71 9.93 27.42 2.29
N GLU A 72 9.04 27.12 1.36
CA GLU A 72 8.20 28.11 0.68
C GLU A 72 7.36 28.92 1.68
N ARG A 73 6.66 28.24 2.62
CA ARG A 73 5.86 28.87 3.67
C ARG A 73 6.69 29.83 4.53
N ASN A 74 7.95 29.49 4.79
CA ASN A 74 8.86 30.26 5.63
C ASN A 74 9.68 31.30 4.84
N GLY A 75 9.46 31.43 3.53
CA GLY A 75 10.20 32.38 2.68
C GLY A 75 11.67 31.99 2.48
N ILE A 76 11.99 30.70 2.51
CA ILE A 76 13.33 30.15 2.37
C ILE A 76 13.53 29.64 0.94
N SER A 77 14.64 30.02 0.32
CA SER A 77 14.99 29.54 -1.02
C SER A 77 15.26 28.03 -0.99
N ILE A 78 14.94 27.34 -2.08
CA ILE A 78 15.24 25.91 -2.25
C ILE A 78 16.75 25.64 -2.07
N SER A 79 17.60 26.59 -2.50
CA SER A 79 19.06 26.52 -2.32
C SER A 79 19.50 26.46 -0.87
N ASP A 80 18.69 26.99 0.05
CA ASP A 80 19.05 27.17 1.46
C ASP A 80 18.45 26.05 2.35
N ILE A 81 17.71 25.11 1.74
CA ILE A 81 17.13 23.95 2.42
C ILE A 81 18.21 23.06 3.05
N PRO A 82 19.35 22.74 2.37
CA PRO A 82 20.37 21.87 2.97
C PRO A 82 20.94 22.39 4.29
N GLU A 83 21.17 23.71 4.41
CA GLU A 83 21.69 24.33 5.64
C GLU A 83 20.65 24.37 6.76
N ARG A 84 19.36 24.33 6.42
CA ARG A 84 18.22 24.48 7.33
C ARG A 84 17.41 23.19 7.46
N TYR A 85 17.95 22.07 6.99
CA TYR A 85 17.14 20.87 6.72
C TYR A 85 16.43 20.35 7.97
N ASP A 86 17.16 20.21 9.08
CA ASP A 86 16.62 19.65 10.32
C ASP A 86 15.52 20.55 10.94
N GLU A 87 15.60 21.88 10.74
CA GLU A 87 14.56 22.84 11.14
C GLU A 87 13.28 22.61 10.31
N LEU A 88 13.43 22.55 8.99
CA LEU A 88 12.31 22.40 8.05
C LEU A 88 11.64 21.03 8.15
N GLU A 89 12.44 19.99 8.33
CA GLU A 89 11.94 18.64 8.52
C GLU A 89 11.17 18.52 9.84
N LYS A 90 11.66 19.15 10.92
CA LYS A 90 10.95 19.15 12.19
C LYS A 90 9.56 19.75 12.04
N GLU A 91 9.46 20.94 11.45
CA GLU A 91 8.18 21.63 11.25
C GLU A 91 7.25 20.84 10.30
N MET A 92 7.80 20.22 9.25
CA MET A 92 7.04 19.30 8.39
C MET A 92 6.46 18.11 9.18
N LEU A 93 7.25 17.53 10.08
CA LEU A 93 6.81 16.40 10.91
C LEU A 93 5.81 16.84 11.98
N GLU A 94 5.92 18.06 12.53
CA GLU A 94 4.91 18.65 13.40
C GLU A 94 3.54 18.72 12.68
N ASP A 95 3.50 19.25 11.46
CA ASP A 95 2.29 19.30 10.65
C ASP A 95 1.71 17.89 10.40
N PHE A 96 2.56 16.92 10.06
CA PHE A 96 2.15 15.54 9.84
C PHE A 96 1.58 14.89 11.11
N PHE A 97 2.24 15.05 12.25
CA PHE A 97 1.77 14.44 13.50
C PHE A 97 0.53 15.13 14.07
N GLU A 98 0.33 16.42 13.82
CA GLU A 98 -0.95 17.10 14.12
C GLU A 98 -2.06 16.57 13.20
N PHE A 99 -1.77 16.30 11.91
CA PHE A 99 -2.72 15.61 11.03
C PHE A 99 -3.12 14.22 11.56
N VAL A 100 -2.16 13.43 12.04
CA VAL A 100 -2.38 12.09 12.61
C VAL A 100 -3.20 12.15 13.89
N LYS A 101 -2.94 13.13 14.76
CA LYS A 101 -3.65 13.32 16.04
C LYS A 101 -5.17 13.39 15.88
N TYR A 102 -5.68 14.05 14.84
CA TYR A 102 -7.13 14.13 14.58
C TYR A 102 -7.70 12.94 13.79
N ARG A 103 -6.86 11.97 13.41
CA ARG A 103 -7.22 10.82 12.56
C ARG A 103 -6.80 9.49 13.18
N GLN A 104 -6.69 9.43 14.51
CA GLN A 104 -6.30 8.21 15.24
C GLN A 104 -7.25 7.02 15.01
N THR A 105 -8.50 7.27 14.64
CA THR A 105 -9.49 6.23 14.33
C THR A 105 -9.44 5.73 12.89
N PHE A 106 -8.77 6.47 12.00
CA PHE A 106 -8.64 6.11 10.59
C PHE A 106 -7.69 4.92 10.42
N HIS A 107 -7.90 4.16 9.35
CA HIS A 107 -7.06 3.03 9.00
C HIS A 107 -6.05 3.45 7.93
N PHE A 108 -4.77 3.14 8.15
CA PHE A 108 -3.68 3.48 7.26
C PHE A 108 -3.25 2.27 6.44
N VAL A 109 -3.45 2.34 5.13
CA VAL A 109 -2.92 1.37 4.17
C VAL A 109 -1.60 1.89 3.65
N HIS A 110 -0.57 1.05 3.72
CA HIS A 110 0.80 1.43 3.38
C HIS A 110 1.49 0.34 2.57
N TRP A 111 2.67 0.67 2.02
CA TRP A 111 3.51 -0.28 1.32
C TRP A 111 4.84 -0.48 2.04
N ASN A 112 5.06 -1.65 2.64
CA ASN A 112 6.33 -2.03 3.30
C ASN A 112 6.84 -1.11 4.44
N MET A 113 6.09 -0.08 4.86
CA MET A 113 6.39 0.77 6.03
C MET A 113 6.23 0.03 7.38
N ARG A 114 7.16 -0.84 7.76
CA ARG A 114 6.95 -1.83 8.85
C ARG A 114 7.90 -1.72 10.05
N ASP A 115 9.06 -1.12 9.90
CA ASP A 115 10.13 -1.27 10.89
C ASP A 115 10.91 0.04 11.11
N GLY A 116 11.92 -0.03 11.97
CA GLY A 116 12.76 1.11 12.32
C GLY A 116 13.72 1.55 11.22
N ALA A 117 13.91 0.76 10.16
CA ALA A 117 14.69 1.16 9.00
C ALA A 117 13.83 1.95 8.00
N TYR A 118 12.60 1.49 7.76
CA TYR A 118 11.63 2.19 6.91
C TYR A 118 10.19 1.97 7.38
N GLY A 119 9.50 3.07 7.69
CA GLY A 119 8.08 3.06 8.04
C GLY A 119 7.71 4.01 9.17
N PHE A 120 6.56 3.75 9.79
CA PHE A 120 6.03 4.59 10.87
C PHE A 120 7.02 4.76 12.02
N SER A 121 7.65 3.67 12.47
CA SER A 121 8.66 3.72 13.55
C SER A 121 9.87 4.58 13.19
N ALA A 122 10.31 4.55 11.92
CA ALA A 122 11.39 5.41 11.44
C ALA A 122 11.00 6.90 11.45
N ILE A 123 9.79 7.23 11.00
CA ILE A 123 9.27 8.62 11.03
C ILE A 123 9.12 9.11 12.49
N GLU A 124 8.57 8.27 13.36
CA GLU A 124 8.43 8.55 14.80
C GLU A 124 9.78 8.82 15.44
N HIS A 125 10.77 7.95 15.22
CA HIS A 125 12.12 8.12 15.77
C HIS A 125 12.82 9.36 15.20
N ARG A 126 12.66 9.64 13.90
CA ARG A 126 13.23 10.84 13.27
C ARG A 126 12.67 12.11 13.92
N PHE A 127 11.36 12.16 14.16
CA PHE A 127 10.75 13.30 14.83
C PHE A 127 11.24 13.48 16.26
N GLN A 128 11.39 12.38 17.00
CA GLN A 128 11.99 12.40 18.35
C GLN A 128 13.43 12.90 18.35
N ALA A 129 14.24 12.47 17.36
CA ALA A 129 15.63 12.93 17.21
C ALA A 129 15.73 14.45 16.96
N LEU A 130 14.69 15.05 16.36
CA LEU A 130 14.56 16.51 16.17
C LEU A 130 13.91 17.22 17.38
N GLY A 131 13.66 16.49 18.48
CA GLY A 131 13.07 17.01 19.71
C GLY A 131 11.55 17.23 19.62
N GLY A 132 10.85 16.48 18.77
CA GLY A 132 9.39 16.44 18.69
C GLY A 132 8.78 15.23 19.41
N GLU A 133 7.48 15.26 19.64
CA GLU A 133 6.72 14.19 20.32
C GLU A 133 5.70 13.55 19.36
N PRO A 134 5.96 12.33 18.84
CA PRO A 134 5.13 11.73 17.80
C PRO A 134 3.80 11.20 18.34
N HIS A 135 2.73 11.41 17.56
CA HIS A 135 1.46 10.71 17.76
C HIS A 135 1.50 9.35 17.08
N LYS A 136 1.48 8.28 17.88
CA LYS A 136 1.55 6.91 17.38
C LYS A 136 0.24 6.45 16.76
N ILE A 137 0.32 5.92 15.54
CA ILE A 137 -0.76 5.15 14.93
C ILE A 137 -0.70 3.74 15.51
N GLN A 138 -1.82 3.23 16.02
CA GLN A 138 -1.89 1.88 16.58
C GLN A 138 -1.69 0.83 15.47
N ASP A 139 -1.02 -0.28 15.80
CA ASP A 139 -0.66 -1.30 14.80
C ASP A 139 -1.89 -2.01 14.19
N ASP A 140 -3.00 -2.09 14.93
CA ASP A 140 -4.29 -2.61 14.45
C ASP A 140 -4.98 -1.67 13.46
N LYS A 141 -4.48 -0.44 13.30
CA LYS A 141 -4.91 0.56 12.30
C LYS A 141 -3.99 0.62 11.09
N LYS A 142 -3.10 -0.36 10.90
CA LYS A 142 -2.16 -0.40 9.78
C LYS A 142 -2.37 -1.67 8.96
N THR A 143 -2.51 -1.52 7.65
CA THR A 143 -2.54 -2.64 6.72
C THR A 143 -1.43 -2.48 5.67
N ASP A 144 -0.54 -3.47 5.62
CA ASP A 144 0.52 -3.54 4.62
C ASP A 144 0.01 -4.20 3.34
N LEU A 145 -0.25 -3.37 2.32
CA LEU A 145 -0.79 -3.83 1.04
C LEU A 145 0.15 -4.83 0.35
N ALA A 146 1.47 -4.66 0.47
CA ALA A 146 2.42 -5.58 -0.14
C ALA A 146 2.28 -7.00 0.44
N ARG A 147 2.06 -7.12 1.77
CA ARG A 147 1.82 -8.40 2.44
C ARG A 147 0.43 -8.96 2.14
N ALA A 148 -0.57 -8.11 1.97
CA ALA A 148 -1.89 -8.52 1.53
C ALA A 148 -1.80 -9.18 0.14
N LEU A 149 -1.10 -8.55 -0.82
CA LEU A 149 -0.88 -9.13 -2.15
C LEU A 149 -0.12 -10.47 -2.11
N VAL A 150 0.91 -10.60 -1.26
CA VAL A 150 1.59 -11.90 -1.06
C VAL A 150 0.62 -12.96 -0.53
N SER A 151 -0.29 -12.59 0.36
CA SER A 151 -1.27 -13.52 0.94
C SER A 151 -2.34 -13.93 -0.06
N LEU A 152 -2.73 -13.01 -0.96
CA LEU A 152 -3.72 -13.26 -2.01
C LEU A 152 -3.18 -14.05 -3.20
N PHE A 153 -1.97 -13.72 -3.65
CA PHE A 153 -1.41 -14.16 -4.93
C PHE A 153 -0.14 -14.99 -4.79
N GLY A 154 0.39 -15.17 -3.58
CA GLY A 154 1.67 -15.83 -3.36
C GLY A 154 2.88 -14.93 -3.60
N ARG A 155 4.07 -15.42 -3.26
CA ARG A 155 5.31 -14.62 -3.32
C ARG A 155 5.72 -14.23 -4.74
N GLN A 156 5.25 -14.95 -5.76
CA GLN A 156 5.58 -14.71 -7.16
C GLN A 156 4.55 -13.83 -7.89
N TYR A 157 3.67 -13.13 -7.15
CA TYR A 157 2.65 -12.27 -7.76
C TYR A 157 3.20 -11.16 -8.67
N VAL A 158 4.45 -10.76 -8.44
CA VAL A 158 5.16 -9.82 -9.28
C VAL A 158 6.64 -10.20 -9.28
N GLY A 159 7.31 -9.99 -10.42
CA GLY A 159 8.75 -10.18 -10.52
C GLY A 159 9.52 -9.20 -9.63
N HIS A 160 10.80 -9.51 -9.41
CA HIS A 160 11.73 -8.56 -8.82
C HIS A 160 12.35 -7.72 -9.95
N SER A 161 11.91 -6.48 -10.12
CA SER A 161 12.62 -5.51 -10.95
C SER A 161 13.71 -4.80 -10.13
N LYS A 162 14.65 -4.12 -10.79
CA LYS A 162 15.64 -3.26 -10.12
C LYS A 162 14.98 -2.15 -9.31
N ALA A 163 13.81 -1.70 -9.73
CA ALA A 163 13.00 -0.66 -9.12
C ALA A 163 12.11 -1.15 -7.95
N GLY A 164 12.20 -2.44 -7.61
CA GLY A 164 11.45 -3.06 -6.52
C GLY A 164 10.02 -3.50 -6.90
N ARG A 165 9.37 -4.23 -6.00
CA ARG A 165 8.06 -4.86 -6.26
C ARG A 165 6.92 -3.87 -6.50
N PHE A 166 7.03 -2.66 -5.95
CA PHE A 166 6.03 -1.61 -6.11
C PHE A 166 5.97 -1.14 -7.57
N LEU A 167 7.09 -0.68 -8.11
CA LEU A 167 7.15 -0.20 -9.49
C LEU A 167 6.94 -1.36 -10.48
N ALA A 168 7.43 -2.56 -10.17
CA ALA A 168 7.15 -3.75 -10.99
C ALA A 168 5.65 -4.07 -11.14
N ILE A 169 4.83 -3.90 -10.08
CA ILE A 169 3.39 -4.20 -10.18
C ILE A 169 2.64 -3.10 -10.93
N VAL A 170 3.12 -1.86 -10.82
CA VAL A 170 2.63 -0.68 -11.56
C VAL A 170 2.87 -0.86 -13.06
N GLU A 171 4.10 -1.23 -13.44
CA GLU A 171 4.49 -1.54 -14.83
C GLU A 171 3.66 -2.70 -15.40
N LEU A 172 3.54 -3.82 -14.66
CA LEU A 172 2.77 -4.99 -15.08
C LEU A 172 1.30 -4.65 -15.39
N ASN A 173 0.76 -3.69 -14.65
CA ASN A 173 -0.62 -3.25 -14.78
C ASN A 173 -0.82 -2.05 -15.72
N LYS A 174 0.26 -1.61 -16.40
CA LYS A 174 0.27 -0.46 -17.31
C LYS A 174 -0.32 0.80 -16.66
N MET A 175 -0.05 0.97 -15.38
CA MET A 175 -0.43 2.17 -14.65
C MET A 175 0.51 3.30 -15.04
N THR A 176 0.01 4.54 -15.10
CA THR A 176 0.88 5.69 -15.37
C THR A 176 1.76 5.95 -14.15
N ASP A 177 3.05 5.74 -14.33
CA ASP A 177 4.11 5.93 -13.34
C ASP A 177 4.90 7.23 -13.58
N LYS A 178 4.42 8.10 -14.48
CA LYS A 178 5.06 9.39 -14.77
C LYS A 178 5.35 10.14 -13.45
N ASP A 179 6.62 10.45 -13.23
CA ASP A 179 7.18 11.10 -12.04
C ASP A 179 7.43 10.20 -10.81
N ALA A 180 7.13 8.89 -10.85
CA ALA A 180 7.49 7.95 -9.80
C ALA A 180 8.97 7.54 -9.93
N LEU A 181 9.77 7.90 -8.94
CA LEU A 181 11.18 7.59 -8.89
C LEU A 181 11.42 6.21 -8.24
N ASP A 182 12.41 5.48 -8.74
CA ASP A 182 12.94 4.31 -8.04
C ASP A 182 13.87 4.70 -6.87
N GLY A 183 14.28 3.72 -6.07
CA GLY A 183 15.07 4.00 -4.86
C GLY A 183 16.43 4.63 -5.12
N LYS A 184 17.04 4.40 -6.30
CA LYS A 184 18.29 5.05 -6.68
C LYS A 184 18.02 6.48 -7.15
N GLU A 185 17.01 6.66 -7.98
CA GLU A 185 16.61 7.97 -8.48
C GLU A 185 16.18 8.91 -7.32
N GLU A 186 15.52 8.38 -6.28
CA GLU A 186 15.21 9.16 -5.07
C GLU A 186 16.46 9.58 -4.30
N ALA A 187 17.47 8.73 -4.21
CA ALA A 187 18.74 9.08 -3.58
C ALA A 187 19.47 10.18 -4.39
N ASP A 188 19.57 10.00 -5.70
CA ASP A 188 20.23 10.96 -6.60
C ASP A 188 19.50 12.33 -6.56
N ALA A 189 18.17 12.34 -6.56
CA ALA A 189 17.35 13.54 -6.46
C ALA A 189 17.52 14.27 -5.12
N PHE A 190 17.71 13.53 -4.02
CA PHE A 190 17.97 14.12 -2.71
C PHE A 190 19.32 14.85 -2.67
N GLU A 191 20.39 14.19 -3.13
CA GLU A 191 21.73 14.76 -3.20
C GLU A 191 21.78 15.99 -4.13
N ALA A 192 20.99 15.99 -5.20
CA ALA A 192 20.86 17.12 -6.11
C ALA A 192 19.96 18.26 -5.59
N GLY A 193 19.32 18.11 -4.43
CA GLY A 193 18.39 19.11 -3.88
C GLY A 193 17.06 19.22 -4.64
N GLU A 194 16.69 18.19 -5.41
CA GLU A 194 15.47 18.16 -6.24
C GLU A 194 14.21 17.80 -5.41
N TYR A 195 13.99 18.53 -4.31
CA TYR A 195 12.91 18.24 -3.34
C TYR A 195 11.49 18.29 -3.94
N VAL A 196 11.29 19.08 -4.99
CA VAL A 196 10.01 19.13 -5.74
C VAL A 196 9.78 17.81 -6.48
N GLN A 197 10.83 17.20 -7.02
CA GLN A 197 10.74 15.93 -7.75
C GLN A 197 10.43 14.78 -6.78
N LEU A 198 11.12 14.74 -5.63
CA LEU A 198 10.84 13.77 -4.55
C LEU A 198 9.39 13.85 -4.06
N HIS A 199 8.87 15.06 -3.90
CA HIS A 199 7.48 15.27 -3.53
C HIS A 199 6.50 14.73 -4.58
N ARG A 200 6.73 15.03 -5.86
CA ARG A 200 5.90 14.52 -6.97
C ARG A 200 5.93 13.00 -7.05
N SER A 201 7.10 12.39 -6.87
CA SER A 201 7.25 10.93 -6.77
C SER A 201 6.41 10.35 -5.65
N THR A 202 6.45 10.96 -4.46
CA THR A 202 5.68 10.50 -3.30
C THR A 202 4.18 10.52 -3.55
N LEU A 203 3.66 11.61 -4.13
CA LEU A 203 2.26 11.73 -4.54
C LEU A 203 1.89 10.68 -5.60
N ARG A 204 2.73 10.51 -6.63
CA ARG A 204 2.50 9.52 -7.69
C ARG A 204 2.46 8.10 -7.14
N LYS A 205 3.35 7.74 -6.21
CA LYS A 205 3.37 6.42 -5.57
C LYS A 205 2.08 6.18 -4.78
N ILE A 206 1.49 7.19 -4.14
CA ILE A 206 0.19 7.02 -3.48
C ILE A 206 -0.95 6.81 -4.48
N ASP A 207 -0.96 7.53 -5.60
CA ASP A 207 -1.96 7.32 -6.66
C ASP A 207 -1.87 5.90 -7.24
N CYS A 208 -0.66 5.43 -7.50
CA CYS A 208 -0.40 4.06 -7.93
C CYS A 208 -0.86 3.05 -6.87
N MET A 209 -0.63 3.33 -5.59
CA MET A 209 -1.09 2.48 -4.48
C MET A 209 -2.62 2.38 -4.41
N SER A 210 -3.35 3.49 -4.66
CA SER A 210 -4.82 3.45 -4.77
C SER A 210 -5.28 2.55 -5.91
N ASN A 211 -4.66 2.70 -7.08
CA ASN A 211 -4.97 1.86 -8.23
C ASN A 211 -4.73 0.38 -7.94
N ILE A 212 -3.61 0.05 -7.27
CA ILE A 212 -3.33 -1.33 -6.87
C ILE A 212 -4.40 -1.83 -5.90
N PHE A 213 -4.79 -1.03 -4.90
CA PHE A 213 -5.82 -1.39 -3.93
C PHE A 213 -7.17 -1.67 -4.63
N GLU A 214 -7.65 -0.73 -5.42
CA GLU A 214 -8.94 -0.83 -6.12
C GLU A 214 -8.97 -2.03 -7.08
N ARG A 215 -7.90 -2.22 -7.88
CA ARG A 215 -7.79 -3.37 -8.78
C ARG A 215 -7.68 -4.71 -8.04
N THR A 216 -7.22 -4.69 -6.79
CA THR A 216 -7.21 -5.89 -5.94
C THR A 216 -8.63 -6.25 -5.49
N ILE A 217 -9.45 -5.25 -5.17
CA ILE A 217 -10.84 -5.43 -4.74
C ILE A 217 -11.71 -5.93 -5.90
N ASP A 218 -11.64 -5.28 -7.06
CA ASP A 218 -12.47 -5.63 -8.22
C ASP A 218 -11.98 -6.89 -8.98
N GLY A 219 -10.78 -7.38 -8.66
CA GLY A 219 -10.18 -8.57 -9.26
C GLY A 219 -9.51 -8.34 -10.62
N SER A 220 -9.31 -7.09 -11.04
CA SER A 220 -8.67 -6.71 -12.31
C SER A 220 -7.14 -6.54 -12.21
N LEU A 221 -6.55 -6.70 -11.03
CA LEU A 221 -5.09 -6.62 -10.85
C LEU A 221 -4.39 -7.79 -11.57
N ASN A 222 -3.61 -7.46 -12.59
CA ASN A 222 -2.76 -8.43 -13.28
C ASN A 222 -1.57 -8.79 -12.40
N THR A 223 -1.32 -10.09 -12.25
CA THR A 223 -0.22 -10.66 -11.47
C THR A 223 0.45 -11.79 -12.23
N ASN A 224 1.71 -12.07 -11.91
CA ASN A 224 2.46 -13.22 -12.45
C ASN A 224 2.13 -14.54 -11.70
N ALA A 225 1.18 -14.51 -10.76
CA ALA A 225 0.84 -15.67 -9.94
C ALA A 225 0.11 -16.73 -10.76
N THR A 226 0.62 -17.96 -10.73
CA THR A 226 -0.09 -19.09 -11.34
C THR A 226 -1.25 -19.54 -10.44
N TRP A 227 -2.18 -20.34 -11.00
CA TRP A 227 -3.25 -20.95 -10.20
C TRP A 227 -2.70 -21.77 -9.02
N GLN A 228 -1.58 -22.48 -9.22
CA GLN A 228 -0.91 -23.23 -8.16
C GLN A 228 -0.33 -22.30 -7.08
N ASP A 229 0.14 -21.10 -7.44
CA ASP A 229 0.57 -20.07 -6.49
C ASP A 229 -0.61 -19.43 -5.73
N GLN A 230 -1.83 -19.50 -6.23
CA GLN A 230 -2.98 -18.92 -5.56
C GLN A 230 -3.72 -19.94 -4.68
N TYR A 231 -3.79 -21.19 -5.12
CA TYR A 231 -4.67 -22.22 -4.56
C TYR A 231 -3.93 -23.44 -4.01
N GLY A 232 -2.67 -23.68 -4.40
CA GLY A 232 -1.95 -24.92 -4.09
C GLY A 232 -2.53 -26.14 -4.81
N ILE A 233 -2.06 -27.34 -4.49
CA ILE A 233 -2.55 -28.60 -5.08
C ILE A 233 -3.36 -29.33 -4.00
N HIS A 234 -4.60 -28.90 -3.77
CA HIS A 234 -5.46 -29.51 -2.75
C HIS A 234 -6.91 -29.70 -3.24
N PRO A 235 -7.57 -30.86 -3.00
CA PRO A 235 -8.95 -31.12 -3.42
C PRO A 235 -9.96 -30.07 -2.92
N LYS A 236 -9.78 -29.58 -1.68
CA LYS A 236 -10.59 -28.47 -1.14
C LYS A 236 -10.44 -27.17 -1.94
N ALA A 237 -9.25 -26.88 -2.46
CA ALA A 237 -9.01 -25.69 -3.28
C ALA A 237 -9.74 -25.79 -4.63
N ILE A 238 -9.84 -27.01 -5.18
CA ILE A 238 -10.65 -27.29 -6.39
C ILE A 238 -12.13 -27.06 -6.10
N ILE A 239 -12.65 -27.58 -4.97
CA ILE A 239 -14.05 -27.37 -4.58
C ILE A 239 -14.36 -25.89 -4.36
N GLU A 240 -13.47 -25.16 -3.69
CA GLU A 240 -13.62 -23.73 -3.42
C GLU A 240 -13.55 -22.91 -4.71
N TYR A 241 -12.61 -23.23 -5.60
CA TYR A 241 -12.54 -22.65 -6.95
C TYR A 241 -13.82 -22.90 -7.76
N ILE A 242 -14.36 -24.12 -7.73
CA ILE A 242 -15.62 -24.44 -8.41
C ILE A 242 -16.77 -23.62 -7.82
N LYS A 243 -16.88 -23.53 -6.49
CA LYS A 243 -17.95 -22.77 -5.82
C LYS A 243 -17.91 -21.27 -6.13
N ASP A 244 -16.70 -20.71 -6.25
CA ASP A 244 -16.51 -19.29 -6.58
C ASP A 244 -16.71 -18.99 -8.08
N HIS A 245 -16.71 -20.01 -8.95
CA HIS A 245 -16.89 -19.84 -10.39
C HIS A 245 -18.38 -19.66 -10.74
N TRP A 246 -18.72 -18.63 -11.52
CA TRP A 246 -20.11 -18.31 -11.90
C TRP A 246 -20.87 -19.48 -12.57
N LEU A 247 -20.16 -20.33 -13.31
CA LEU A 247 -20.72 -21.56 -13.91
C LEU A 247 -21.33 -22.50 -12.86
N TRP A 248 -20.80 -22.55 -11.63
CA TRP A 248 -21.40 -23.35 -10.58
C TRP A 248 -22.79 -22.83 -10.19
N SER A 249 -22.97 -21.51 -10.14
CA SER A 249 -24.29 -20.90 -9.96
C SER A 249 -25.25 -21.31 -11.08
N VAL A 250 -24.78 -21.37 -12.33
CA VAL A 250 -25.57 -21.86 -13.47
C VAL A 250 -25.93 -23.34 -13.30
N VAL A 251 -24.98 -24.19 -12.93
CA VAL A 251 -25.22 -25.63 -12.67
C VAL A 251 -26.27 -25.82 -11.58
N VAL A 252 -26.17 -25.06 -10.48
CA VAL A 252 -27.14 -25.10 -9.38
C VAL A 252 -28.53 -24.64 -9.85
N ILE A 253 -28.61 -23.56 -10.62
CA ILE A 253 -29.89 -23.08 -11.19
C ILE A 253 -30.50 -24.15 -12.11
N VAL A 254 -29.72 -24.75 -13.01
CA VAL A 254 -30.18 -25.80 -13.91
C VAL A 254 -30.64 -27.03 -13.12
N ALA A 255 -29.93 -27.44 -12.07
CA ALA A 255 -30.32 -28.56 -11.22
C ALA A 255 -31.64 -28.29 -10.49
N ILE A 256 -31.83 -27.07 -9.97
CA ILE A 256 -33.09 -26.66 -9.33
C ILE A 256 -34.25 -26.68 -10.33
N ILE A 257 -34.05 -26.13 -11.53
CA ILE A 257 -35.08 -26.12 -12.59
C ILE A 257 -35.41 -27.56 -13.02
N SER A 258 -34.39 -28.39 -13.22
CA SER A 258 -34.58 -29.79 -13.62
C SER A 258 -35.35 -30.59 -12.57
N GLY A 259 -35.06 -30.37 -11.28
CA GLY A 259 -35.80 -30.99 -10.18
C GLY A 259 -37.26 -30.54 -10.11
N LEU A 260 -37.54 -29.25 -10.33
CA LEU A 260 -38.90 -28.71 -10.41
C LEU A 260 -39.68 -29.31 -11.59
N VAL A 261 -39.07 -29.39 -12.78
CA VAL A 261 -39.67 -29.99 -13.97
C VAL A 261 -39.94 -31.47 -13.75
N GLY A 262 -38.99 -32.21 -13.18
CA GLY A 262 -39.15 -33.63 -12.85
C GLY A 262 -40.32 -33.89 -11.91
N LYS A 263 -40.49 -33.05 -10.89
CA LYS A 263 -41.62 -33.11 -9.95
C LYS A 263 -42.97 -32.81 -10.63
N ILE A 264 -43.04 -31.81 -11.51
CA ILE A 264 -44.26 -31.48 -12.26
C ILE A 264 -44.62 -32.58 -13.27
N ALA A 265 -43.61 -33.20 -13.88
CA ALA A 265 -43.77 -34.29 -14.83
C ALA A 265 -44.03 -35.66 -14.18
N GLY A 266 -43.99 -35.76 -12.85
CA GLY A 266 -44.21 -37.01 -12.11
C GLY A 266 -43.11 -38.06 -12.32
N LEU A 267 -41.90 -37.62 -12.71
CA LEU A 267 -40.75 -38.51 -12.87
C LEU A 267 -40.16 -38.94 -11.51
N PHE A 268 -40.37 -38.12 -10.47
CA PHE A 268 -40.05 -38.39 -9.07
C PHE A 268 -41.01 -37.63 -8.14
#